data_AF-A0AAU6Z9K7-F1
#
_entry.id   AF-A0AAU6Z9K7-F1
#
_cell.length_a   1.000
_cell.length_b   1.000
_cell.length_c   1.000
_cell.angle_alpha   90.00
_cell.angle_beta   90.00
_cell.angle_gamma   90.00
#
_symmetry.space_group_name_H-M   'P 1'
#
loop_
_entity.id
_entity.type
_entity.pdbx_description
1 polymer ?
#
loop_
_entity_poly.entity_id
_entity_poly.type
_entity_poly.pdbx_seq_one_letter_code
_entity_poly.pdbx_strand_id
1 'polypeptide(L)'
;MDDDFNVEGDAASLTGRIRTSLDGAGLRTNQIESGIRAHAGSDFLFRLLGIPLGSSQLPVGIDVRLTSVGDDTRVSATAYDRLGWYFDKKLFWGEEVVDRKLTGLLNMVRSAADQPMLPERKATFNP
;
A
#
# COMPACT_ATOMS: atom_id res chain seq x y z
N MET A 1 -2.82 7.09 2.04
CA MET A 1 -1.50 7.65 1.67
C MET A 1 -1.31 7.42 0.20
N ASP A 2 -1.03 8.48 -0.54
CA ASP A 2 -1.05 8.45 -2.00
C ASP A 2 0.33 8.73 -2.58
N ASP A 3 0.59 8.13 -3.73
CA ASP A 3 1.77 8.33 -4.55
C ASP A 3 1.40 8.28 -6.03
N ASP A 4 2.04 9.13 -6.83
CA ASP A 4 1.77 9.24 -8.27
C ASP A 4 3.07 9.56 -9.01
N PHE A 5 3.36 8.79 -10.06
CA PHE A 5 4.56 8.94 -10.86
C PHE A 5 4.39 8.34 -12.25
N ASN A 6 5.25 8.76 -13.19
CA ASN A 6 5.31 8.21 -14.54
C ASN A 6 6.51 7.26 -14.68
N VAL A 7 6.33 6.23 -15.49
CA VAL A 7 7.35 5.23 -15.80
C VAL A 7 7.34 5.01 -17.30
N GLU A 8 8.51 5.01 -17.92
CA GLU A 8 8.64 4.67 -19.33
C GLU A 8 8.25 3.19 -19.54
N GLY A 9 7.40 2.93 -20.55
CA GLY A 9 7.07 1.59 -20.98
C GLY A 9 5.61 1.16 -20.77
N ASP A 10 5.35 -0.09 -21.16
CA ASP A 10 4.01 -0.66 -21.27
C ASP A 10 3.34 -0.99 -19.92
N ALA A 11 2.06 -0.63 -19.81
CA ALA A 11 1.28 -0.79 -18.59
C ALA A 11 1.05 -2.27 -18.23
N ALA A 12 0.94 -3.18 -19.20
CA ALA A 12 0.72 -4.59 -18.92
C ALA A 12 1.99 -5.25 -18.33
N SER A 13 3.15 -4.95 -18.91
CA SER A 13 4.45 -5.37 -18.35
C SER A 13 4.63 -4.86 -16.91
N LEU A 14 4.36 -3.56 -16.68
CA LEU A 14 4.48 -2.95 -15.36
C LEU A 14 3.48 -3.53 -14.34
N THR A 15 2.25 -3.82 -14.79
CA THR A 15 1.23 -4.53 -13.97
C THR A 15 1.75 -5.88 -13.49
N GLY A 16 2.34 -6.69 -14.39
CA GLY A 16 2.89 -8.00 -14.03
C GLY A 16 4.00 -7.93 -13.00
N ARG A 17 4.90 -6.96 -13.13
CA ARG A 17 6.00 -6.71 -12.17
C ARG A 17 5.49 -6.31 -10.80
N ILE A 18 4.59 -5.33 -10.74
CA ILE A 18 3.99 -4.85 -9.48
C ILE A 18 3.24 -5.98 -8.79
N ARG A 19 2.43 -6.73 -9.53
CA ARG A 19 1.70 -7.88 -8.98
C ARG A 19 2.63 -8.92 -8.36
N THR A 20 3.69 -9.30 -9.08
CA THR A 20 4.68 -10.27 -8.61
C THR A 20 5.37 -9.79 -7.32
N SER A 21 5.70 -8.50 -7.25
CA SER A 21 6.30 -7.91 -6.03
C SER A 21 5.35 -7.97 -4.84
N LEU A 22 4.08 -7.61 -5.03
CA LEU A 22 3.07 -7.61 -3.96
C LEU A 22 2.74 -9.04 -3.50
N ASP A 23 2.59 -9.99 -4.42
CA ASP A 23 2.38 -11.41 -4.10
C ASP A 23 3.60 -11.99 -3.35
N GLY A 24 4.82 -11.65 -3.77
CA GLY A 24 6.06 -12.04 -3.10
C GLY A 24 6.21 -11.49 -1.68
N ALA A 25 5.58 -10.36 -1.39
CA ALA A 25 5.49 -9.78 -0.06
C ALA A 25 4.35 -10.40 0.80
N GLY A 26 3.64 -11.40 0.29
CA GLY A 26 2.56 -12.10 0.98
C GLY A 26 1.23 -11.35 0.99
N LEU A 27 1.06 -10.33 0.13
CA LEU A 27 -0.24 -9.70 -0.08
C LEU A 27 -1.10 -10.56 -1.00
N ARG A 28 -2.42 -10.51 -0.78
CA ARG A 28 -3.40 -11.12 -1.67
C ARG A 28 -3.76 -10.11 -2.76
N THR A 29 -3.24 -10.29 -3.97
CA THR A 29 -3.56 -9.43 -5.11
C THR A 29 -4.83 -9.88 -5.82
N ASN A 30 -5.62 -8.91 -6.29
CA ASN A 30 -6.76 -9.07 -7.17
C ASN A 30 -6.67 -8.06 -8.30
N GLN A 31 -6.93 -8.50 -9.53
CA GLN A 31 -7.06 -7.60 -10.67
C GLN A 31 -8.36 -6.79 -10.52
N ILE A 32 -8.29 -5.48 -10.75
CA ILE A 32 -9.46 -4.60 -10.85
C ILE A 32 -9.48 -3.96 -12.24
N GLU A 33 -10.62 -3.38 -12.63
CA GLU A 33 -10.86 -2.85 -13.98
C GLU A 33 -9.76 -1.91 -14.49
N SER A 34 -9.14 -1.13 -13.60
CA SER A 34 -8.09 -0.17 -13.94
C SER A 34 -6.74 -0.43 -13.25
N GLY A 35 -6.46 -1.67 -12.79
CA GLY A 35 -5.18 -1.98 -12.14
C GLY A 35 -5.21 -3.15 -11.15
N ILE A 36 -4.54 -2.99 -10.01
CA ILE A 36 -4.31 -4.03 -9.00
C ILE A 36 -4.79 -3.52 -7.64
N ARG A 37 -5.51 -4.37 -6.92
CA ARG A 37 -5.79 -4.19 -5.49
C ARG A 37 -5.13 -5.29 -4.71
N ALA A 38 -4.40 -4.95 -3.65
CA ALA A 38 -3.72 -5.93 -2.81
C ALA A 38 -3.99 -5.66 -1.32
N HIS A 39 -4.07 -6.73 -0.53
CA HIS A 39 -4.31 -6.61 0.90
C HIS A 39 -3.44 -7.55 1.71
N ALA A 40 -3.10 -7.13 2.93
CA ALA A 40 -2.43 -7.93 3.95
C ALA A 40 -3.24 -7.89 5.26
N GLY A 41 -3.06 -8.90 6.12
CA GLY A 41 -3.68 -8.98 7.44
C GLY A 41 -5.13 -9.52 7.45
N SER A 42 -5.60 -9.90 8.64
CA SER A 42 -6.96 -10.43 8.86
C SER A 42 -7.75 -9.48 9.75
N ASP A 43 -8.84 -8.92 9.22
CA ASP A 43 -9.76 -8.04 9.95
C ASP A 43 -10.36 -8.76 11.18
N PHE A 44 -10.56 -10.09 11.09
CA PHE A 44 -11.22 -10.89 12.12
C PHE A 44 -10.36 -11.05 13.38
N LEU A 45 -9.08 -11.42 13.22
CA LEU A 45 -8.18 -11.63 14.37
C LEU A 45 -7.87 -10.32 15.09
N PHE A 46 -7.71 -9.24 14.34
CA PHE A 46 -7.51 -7.91 14.92
C PHE A 46 -8.73 -7.46 15.72
N ARG A 47 -9.94 -7.62 15.17
CA ARG A 47 -11.20 -7.27 15.85
C ARG A 47 -11.48 -8.13 17.08
N LEU A 48 -11.13 -9.42 17.05
CA LEU A 48 -11.42 -10.35 18.13
C LEU A 48 -10.49 -10.18 19.34
N LEU A 49 -9.22 -9.87 19.10
CA LEU A 49 -8.22 -9.87 20.17
C LEU A 49 -7.82 -8.46 20.63
N GLY A 50 -8.17 -7.41 19.88
CA GLY A 50 -7.89 -6.02 20.25
C GLY A 50 -6.40 -5.66 20.38
N ILE A 51 -5.50 -6.62 20.11
CA ILE A 51 -4.06 -6.51 20.28
C ILE A 51 -3.42 -6.92 18.95
N PRO A 52 -2.54 -6.10 18.35
CA PRO A 52 -1.75 -6.53 17.21
C PRO A 52 -0.78 -7.62 17.67
N LEU A 53 -1.05 -8.88 17.32
CA LEU A 53 -0.15 -10.02 17.58
C LEU A 53 1.11 -9.99 16.67
N GLY A 54 1.62 -8.79 16.38
CA GLY A 54 2.74 -8.52 15.48
C GLY A 54 2.38 -7.55 14.35
N SER A 55 3.39 -6.79 13.89
CA SER A 55 3.26 -5.81 12.79
C SER A 55 2.80 -6.45 11.47
N SER A 56 3.07 -7.74 11.27
CA SER A 56 2.64 -8.51 10.10
C SER A 56 1.12 -8.63 9.98
N GLN A 57 0.38 -8.55 11.09
CA GLN A 57 -1.08 -8.79 11.10
C GLN A 57 -1.94 -7.54 10.92
N LEU A 58 -1.35 -6.33 10.92
CA LEU A 58 -2.10 -5.09 10.69
C LEU A 58 -2.81 -5.15 9.33
N PRO A 59 -4.15 -5.04 9.29
CA PRO A 59 -4.88 -5.13 8.05
C PRO A 59 -4.76 -3.82 7.27
N VAL A 60 -4.04 -3.92 6.15
CA VAL A 60 -3.70 -2.81 5.26
C VAL A 60 -4.02 -3.22 3.83
N GLY A 61 -4.23 -2.22 2.98
CA GLY A 61 -4.47 -2.41 1.55
C GLY A 61 -3.68 -1.41 0.73
N ILE A 62 -3.53 -1.74 -0.55
CA ILE A 62 -3.03 -0.84 -1.57
C ILE A 62 -3.83 -1.03 -2.85
N ASP A 63 -4.27 0.08 -3.43
CA ASP A 63 -4.87 0.14 -4.75
C ASP A 63 -3.85 0.80 -5.69
N VAL A 64 -3.51 0.15 -6.78
CA VAL A 64 -2.58 0.64 -7.81
C VAL A 64 -3.34 0.73 -9.13
N ARG A 65 -3.36 1.91 -9.73
CA ARG A 65 -3.93 2.15 -11.06
C ARG A 65 -2.82 2.46 -12.04
N LEU A 66 -2.90 1.85 -13.22
CA LEU A 66 -1.95 2.05 -14.30
C LEU A 66 -2.69 2.59 -15.52
N THR A 67 -2.25 3.74 -16.03
CA THR A 67 -2.85 4.38 -17.21
C THR A 67 -1.76 4.65 -18.23
N SER A 68 -1.88 4.11 -19.44
CA SER A 68 -0.97 4.45 -20.53
C SER A 68 -1.17 5.90 -20.99
N VAL A 69 -0.08 6.65 -21.09
CA VAL A 69 -0.04 8.05 -21.51
C VAL A 69 1.08 8.21 -22.55
N GLY A 70 0.75 8.03 -23.83
CA GLY A 70 1.76 7.97 -24.89
C GLY A 70 2.62 6.71 -24.76
N ASP A 71 3.94 6.89 -24.74
CA ASP A 71 4.92 5.81 -24.54
C ASP A 71 5.19 5.52 -23.05
N ASP A 72 4.63 6.34 -22.16
CA ASP A 72 4.75 6.20 -20.71
C ASP A 72 3.52 5.52 -20.09
N THR A 73 3.69 5.04 -18.86
CA THR A 73 2.61 4.62 -17.98
C THR A 73 2.58 5.48 -16.73
N ARG A 74 1.45 6.11 -16.46
CA ARG A 74 1.16 6.77 -15.19
C ARG A 74 0.72 5.74 -14.16
N VAL A 75 1.38 5.72 -13.02
CA VAL A 75 1.08 4.89 -11.86
C VAL A 75 0.50 5.77 -10.76
N SER A 76 -0.71 5.46 -10.32
CA SER A 76 -1.34 6.10 -9.15
C SER A 76 -1.59 5.03 -8.10
N ALA A 77 -0.94 5.13 -6.94
CA ALA A 77 -1.02 4.17 -5.85
C ALA A 77 -1.58 4.81 -4.58
N THR A 78 -2.55 4.14 -3.95
CA THR A 78 -3.17 4.55 -2.70
C THR A 78 -3.06 3.41 -1.69
N ALA A 79 -2.23 3.59 -0.66
CA ALA A 79 -2.13 2.70 0.49
C ALA A 79 -3.06 3.17 1.62
N TYR A 80 -3.78 2.25 2.25
CA TYR A 80 -4.78 2.54 3.28
C TYR A 80 -4.80 1.49 4.39
N ASP A 81 -5.19 1.89 5.59
CA ASP A 81 -5.62 0.93 6.60
C ASP A 81 -7.02 0.40 6.27
N ARG A 82 -7.31 -0.82 6.69
CA ARG A 82 -8.63 -1.44 6.50
C ARG A 82 -9.48 -1.44 7.77
N LEU A 83 -8.98 -0.88 8.86
CA LEU A 83 -9.64 -0.96 10.16
C LEU A 83 -10.77 0.05 10.28
N GLY A 84 -10.65 1.22 9.63
CA GLY A 84 -11.74 2.19 9.44
C GLY A 84 -12.38 2.79 10.71
N TRP A 85 -12.11 2.26 11.91
CA TRP A 85 -12.75 2.61 13.17
C TRP A 85 -11.69 2.96 14.24
N TYR A 86 -10.98 4.07 14.06
CA TYR A 86 -10.27 4.70 15.18
C TYR A 86 -11.22 5.69 15.84
N PHE A 87 -12.08 5.19 16.73
CA PHE A 87 -13.05 6.03 17.46
C PHE A 87 -12.39 7.02 18.43
N ASP A 88 -11.12 6.84 18.80
CA ASP A 88 -10.39 7.80 19.63
C ASP A 88 -8.86 7.68 19.45
N LYS A 89 -8.17 8.79 19.16
CA LYS A 89 -6.70 8.86 18.95
C LYS A 89 -5.89 8.33 20.15
N LYS A 90 -6.48 8.35 21.35
CA LYS A 90 -5.80 7.99 22.62
C LYS A 90 -5.57 6.48 22.82
N LEU A 91 -6.20 5.62 22.02
CA LEU A 91 -6.10 4.16 22.17
C LEU A 91 -5.12 3.50 21.17
N PHE A 92 -4.57 4.25 20.20
CA PHE A 92 -3.79 3.66 19.12
C PHE A 92 -2.29 3.98 19.22
N TRP A 93 -1.56 3.12 19.92
CA TRP A 93 -0.10 3.21 20.12
C TRP A 93 0.72 2.78 18.88
N GLY A 94 0.07 2.65 17.71
CA GLY A 94 0.62 2.00 16.52
C GLY A 94 0.63 2.86 15.24
N GLU A 95 0.41 4.17 15.34
CA GLU A 95 0.33 5.07 14.18
C GLU A 95 1.62 5.04 13.35
N GLU A 96 2.79 5.16 13.98
CA GLU A 96 4.08 5.05 13.28
C GLU A 96 4.27 3.68 12.60
N VAL A 97 3.72 2.62 13.18
CA VAL A 97 3.79 1.27 12.62
C VAL A 97 2.88 1.16 11.38
N VAL A 98 1.71 1.77 11.42
CA VAL A 98 0.80 1.87 10.26
C VAL A 98 1.45 2.70 9.17
N ASP A 99 1.95 3.90 9.47
CA ASP A 99 2.59 4.79 8.49
C ASP A 99 3.81 4.13 7.83
N ARG A 100 4.66 3.48 8.61
CA ARG A 100 5.80 2.70 8.08
C ARG A 100 5.31 1.60 7.15
N LYS A 101 4.24 0.90 7.52
CA LYS A 101 3.69 -0.19 6.69
C LYS A 101 3.07 0.34 5.40
N LEU A 102 2.30 1.44 5.45
CA LEU A 102 1.72 2.08 4.27
C LEU A 102 2.79 2.63 3.34
N THR A 103 3.81 3.30 3.88
CA THR A 103 4.98 3.75 3.11
C THR A 103 5.71 2.57 2.49
N GLY A 104 5.86 1.47 3.23
CA GLY A 104 6.42 0.22 2.73
C GLY A 104 5.67 -0.34 1.53
N LEU A 105 4.33 -0.32 1.54
CA LEU A 105 3.52 -0.76 0.40
C LEU A 105 3.75 0.11 -0.85
N LEU A 106 3.78 1.43 -0.69
CA LEU A 106 4.08 2.35 -1.80
C LEU A 106 5.50 2.12 -2.33
N ASN A 107 6.46 1.88 -1.45
CA ASN A 107 7.84 1.58 -1.82
C ASN A 107 7.98 0.25 -2.56
N MET A 108 7.16 -0.76 -2.26
CA MET A 108 7.12 -1.99 -3.07
C MET A 108 6.69 -1.70 -4.51
N VAL A 109 5.67 -0.86 -4.71
CA VAL A 109 5.23 -0.44 -6.06
C VAL A 109 6.34 0.32 -6.78
N ARG A 110 6.99 1.26 -6.10
CA ARG A 110 8.11 2.02 -6.67
C ARG A 110 9.30 1.13 -7.04
N SER A 111 9.74 0.25 -6.14
CA SER A 111 10.82 -0.69 -6.43
C SER A 111 10.48 -1.64 -7.58
N ALA A 112 9.23 -2.09 -7.68
CA ALA A 112 8.77 -2.90 -8.80
C ALA A 112 8.75 -2.12 -10.13
N ALA A 113 8.74 -0.79 -10.07
CA ALA A 113 8.75 0.14 -11.20
C ALA A 113 10.11 0.82 -11.44
N ASP A 114 11.18 0.33 -10.79
CA ASP A 114 12.53 0.91 -10.84
C ASP A 114 12.60 2.39 -10.44
N GLN A 115 11.67 2.83 -9.58
CA GLN A 115 11.60 4.20 -9.07
C GLN A 115 12.27 4.35 -7.70
N PRO A 116 12.82 5.54 -7.39
CA PRO A 116 13.42 5.81 -6.09
C PRO A 116 12.35 5.72 -4.98
N MET A 117 12.71 5.05 -3.88
CA MET A 117 11.82 4.88 -2.73
C MET A 117 11.45 6.23 -2.10
N LEU A 118 10.21 6.32 -1.62
CA LEU A 118 9.76 7.42 -0.77
C LEU A 118 10.51 7.34 0.57
N PRO A 119 10.92 8.50 1.13
CA PRO A 119 11.40 8.55 2.49
C PRO A 119 10.27 8.12 3.44
N GLU A 120 10.62 7.50 4.57
CA GLU A 120 9.64 7.27 5.64
C GLU A 120 9.05 8.63 6.05
N ARG A 121 7.75 8.82 5.80
CA ARG A 121 7.06 10.02 6.28
C ARG A 121 6.87 9.85 7.78
N LYS A 122 7.51 10.71 8.56
CA LYS A 122 7.02 11.02 9.91
C LYS A 122 5.83 11.95 9.73
N ALA A 123 4.67 11.60 10.26
CA ALA A 123 3.55 12.53 10.30
C ALA A 123 4.00 13.83 10.99
N THR A 124 4.09 14.93 10.26
CA THR A 124 4.09 16.27 10.84
C THR A 124 2.65 16.56 11.23
N PHE A 125 2.30 16.35 12.49
CA PHE A 125 1.04 16.89 12.99
C PHE A 125 1.20 18.40 13.19
N ASN A 126 0.38 19.16 12.46
CA ASN A 126 -0.05 20.46 12.96
C ASN A 126 -0.94 20.20 14.20
N PRO A 127 -0.64 20.82 15.35
CA PRO A 127 -1.42 20.66 16.58
C PRO A 127 -2.87 21.09 16.43
#